data_AF-A0AA37QHA6-F1
#
_entry.id   AF-A0AA37QHA6-F1
#
_cell.length_a   1.000
_cell.length_b   1.000
_cell.length_c   1.000
_cell.angle_alpha   90.00
_cell.angle_beta   90.00
_cell.angle_gamma   90.00
#
_symmetry.space_group_name_H-M   'P 1'
#
loop_
_entity.id
_entity.type
_entity.pdbx_description
1 polymer ?
#
loop_
_entity_poly.entity_id
_entity_poly.type
_entity_poly.pdbx_seq_one_letter_code
_entity_poly.pdbx_strand_id
1 'polypeptide(L)'
;MHEFPTAAPPRTQPASALNPAAGDHAVTADPLEIAAAERAIRRSWAEFPYYARRFGARGRSFSSSDSGWLVTLCALTKEGACAQALWLGTVLSGRGMPRWMLEHHIDLLADELTRIRPGPEWAHYERFHDCAGALRARRLAVFDEATFRALEQDFDARVASGDLRRLRRMGGILAAAVADERDGIELAVPSVVSWATDPERFGDDWIAAVHETVAEARIRAR
;
A
#
# COMPACT_ATOMS: atom_id res chain seq x y z
N MET A 1 2.57 -27.26 -13.82
CA MET A 1 2.57 -26.90 -12.39
C MET A 1 3.99 -27.09 -11.92
N HIS A 2 4.82 -26.04 -12.00
CA HIS A 2 6.20 -26.13 -11.51
C HIS A 2 6.18 -25.81 -10.02
N GLU A 3 6.18 -26.84 -9.19
CA GLU A 3 6.56 -26.70 -7.78
C GLU A 3 8.03 -26.32 -7.75
N PHE A 4 8.31 -25.10 -7.34
CA PHE A 4 9.67 -24.68 -7.04
C PHE A 4 10.17 -25.49 -5.85
N PRO A 5 11.42 -25.99 -5.86
CA PRO A 5 11.99 -26.67 -4.71
C PRO A 5 11.86 -25.77 -3.48
N THR A 6 11.42 -26.35 -2.36
CA THR A 6 11.32 -25.67 -1.07
C THR A 6 12.69 -25.10 -0.72
N ALA A 7 12.85 -23.80 -0.93
CA ALA A 7 14.03 -23.07 -0.48
C ALA A 7 14.25 -23.33 1.02
N ALA A 8 15.51 -23.26 1.46
CA ALA A 8 15.82 -23.33 2.89
C ALA A 8 14.88 -22.37 3.66
N PRO A 9 14.37 -22.77 4.85
CA PRO A 9 13.42 -21.96 5.58
C PRO A 9 13.98 -20.53 5.74
N PRO A 10 13.17 -19.48 5.48
CA PRO A 10 13.66 -18.12 5.55
C PRO A 10 14.22 -17.85 6.93
N ARG A 11 15.37 -17.17 6.99
CA ARG A 11 15.93 -16.71 8.26
C ARG A 11 15.00 -15.64 8.79
N THR A 12 14.48 -15.82 10.00
CA THR A 12 13.56 -14.87 10.60
C THR A 12 14.05 -14.37 11.96
N GLN A 13 13.54 -13.20 12.33
CA GLN A 13 13.72 -12.59 13.65
C GLN A 13 12.38 -11.97 14.11
N PRO A 14 12.24 -11.60 15.38
CA PRO A 14 11.05 -10.88 15.86
C PRO A 14 10.94 -9.50 15.20
N ALA A 15 9.73 -9.02 14.89
CA ALA A 15 9.53 -7.69 14.31
C ALA A 15 10.06 -6.58 15.22
N SER A 16 10.06 -6.81 16.54
CA SER A 16 10.67 -5.95 17.55
C SER A 16 12.17 -5.68 17.31
N ALA A 17 12.88 -6.56 16.58
CA ALA A 17 14.26 -6.35 16.15
C ALA A 17 14.41 -5.27 15.07
N LEU A 18 13.39 -5.03 14.23
CA LEU A 18 13.37 -3.95 13.23
C LEU A 18 12.70 -2.68 13.77
N ASN A 19 11.68 -2.84 14.60
CA ASN A 19 10.91 -1.76 15.19
C ASN A 19 10.54 -2.14 16.62
N PRO A 20 11.18 -1.56 17.66
CA PRO A 20 10.90 -1.90 19.06
C PRO A 20 9.44 -1.70 19.49
N ALA A 21 8.65 -0.91 18.74
CA ALA A 21 7.22 -0.71 18.99
C ALA A 21 6.31 -1.70 18.24
N ALA A 22 6.88 -2.62 17.45
CA ALA A 22 6.18 -3.74 16.84
C ALA A 22 6.09 -4.94 17.80
N GLY A 23 5.24 -5.91 17.46
CA GLY A 23 5.13 -7.17 18.22
C GLY A 23 6.21 -8.19 17.85
N ASP A 24 6.00 -9.45 18.23
CA ASP A 24 6.97 -10.54 18.03
C ASP A 24 6.66 -11.43 16.83
N HIS A 25 5.87 -10.96 15.87
CA HIS A 25 5.65 -11.69 14.63
C HIS A 25 6.96 -11.82 13.85
N ALA A 26 7.10 -12.91 13.09
CA ALA A 26 8.30 -13.18 12.32
C ALA A 26 8.46 -12.18 11.17
N VAL A 27 9.67 -11.63 11.03
CA VAL A 27 10.13 -10.82 9.89
C VAL A 27 11.42 -11.43 9.34
N THR A 28 11.80 -11.13 8.10
CA THR A 28 13.09 -11.57 7.56
C THR A 28 14.26 -11.07 8.43
N ALA A 29 15.25 -11.94 8.62
CA ALA A 29 16.54 -11.64 9.23
C ALA A 29 17.66 -11.55 8.19
N ASP A 30 17.36 -11.71 6.90
CA ASP A 30 18.36 -11.59 5.84
C ASP A 30 18.68 -10.11 5.59
N PRO A 31 19.93 -9.67 5.77
CA PRO A 31 20.31 -8.26 5.63
C PRO A 31 20.11 -7.72 4.21
N LEU A 32 20.19 -8.58 3.17
CA LEU A 32 19.94 -8.15 1.79
C LEU A 32 18.45 -7.91 1.55
N GLU A 33 17.58 -8.77 2.08
CA GLU A 33 16.13 -8.63 1.98
C GLU A 33 15.64 -7.42 2.81
N ILE A 34 16.20 -7.21 4.01
CA ILE A 34 15.94 -5.99 4.81
C ILE A 34 16.33 -4.74 4.01
N ALA A 35 17.50 -4.74 3.37
CA ALA A 35 17.94 -3.60 2.56
C ALA A 35 17.05 -3.38 1.33
N ALA A 36 16.52 -4.45 0.71
CA ALA A 36 15.54 -4.38 -0.38
C ALA A 36 14.20 -3.81 0.08
N ALA A 37 13.69 -4.28 1.23
CA ALA A 37 12.50 -3.74 1.86
C ALA A 37 12.64 -2.23 2.14
N GLU A 38 13.77 -1.80 2.70
CA GLU A 38 14.04 -0.38 2.95
C GLU A 38 14.10 0.46 1.66
N ARG A 39 14.58 -0.10 0.54
CA ARG A 39 14.53 0.57 -0.77
C ARG A 39 13.09 0.71 -1.27
N ALA A 40 12.29 -0.35 -1.16
CA ALA A 40 10.88 -0.33 -1.55
C ALA A 40 10.06 0.65 -0.70
N ILE A 41 10.31 0.71 0.62
CA ILE A 41 9.72 1.71 1.52
C ILE A 41 10.08 3.12 1.05
N ARG A 42 11.36 3.41 0.81
CA ARG A 42 11.78 4.75 0.34
C ARG A 42 11.11 5.14 -0.98
N ARG A 43 11.02 4.23 -1.95
CA ARG A 43 10.34 4.47 -3.23
C ARG A 43 8.85 4.74 -3.03
N SER A 44 8.16 3.89 -2.25
CA SER A 44 6.72 4.05 -1.95
C SER A 44 6.43 5.36 -1.19
N TRP A 45 7.26 5.71 -0.21
CA TRP A 45 7.13 6.96 0.55
C TRP A 45 7.39 8.20 -0.31
N ALA A 46 8.33 8.12 -1.24
CA ALA A 46 8.49 9.17 -2.22
C ALA A 46 7.22 9.29 -3.08
N GLU A 47 6.71 8.19 -3.64
CA GLU A 47 5.50 8.15 -4.48
C GLU A 47 4.26 8.71 -3.79
N PHE A 48 4.08 8.43 -2.50
CA PHE A 48 2.93 8.84 -1.71
C PHE A 48 3.33 9.74 -0.53
N PRO A 49 3.49 11.07 -0.72
CA PRO A 49 3.78 12.01 0.36
C PRO A 49 2.76 12.00 1.50
N TYR A 50 1.55 11.50 1.22
CA TYR A 50 0.53 11.16 2.21
C TYR A 50 1.09 10.36 3.39
N TYR A 51 1.98 9.38 3.16
CA TYR A 51 2.58 8.60 4.25
C TYR A 51 3.27 9.49 5.29
N ALA A 52 4.13 10.39 4.82
CA ALA A 52 4.88 11.29 5.68
C ALA A 52 3.96 12.30 6.38
N ARG A 53 2.99 12.86 5.65
CA ARG A 53 2.08 13.87 6.21
C ARG A 53 1.12 13.29 7.25
N ARG A 54 0.63 12.06 7.06
CA ARG A 54 -0.34 11.43 7.95
C ARG A 54 0.29 10.67 9.11
N PHE A 55 1.30 9.84 8.83
CA PHE A 55 1.81 8.88 9.82
C PHE A 55 3.19 9.25 10.37
N GLY A 56 3.91 10.16 9.72
CA GLY A 56 5.19 10.67 10.18
C GLY A 56 6.24 9.58 10.43
N ALA A 57 7.22 9.88 11.30
CA ALA A 57 8.31 8.95 11.61
C ALA A 57 7.82 7.62 12.19
N ARG A 58 6.72 7.64 12.97
CA ARG A 58 6.13 6.44 13.54
C ARG A 58 5.64 5.50 12.43
N GLY A 59 4.88 6.00 11.47
CA GLY A 59 4.43 5.22 10.32
C GLY A 59 5.59 4.59 9.56
N ARG A 60 6.69 5.33 9.39
CA ARG A 60 7.89 4.82 8.71
C ARG A 60 8.51 3.64 9.44
N SER A 61 8.56 3.68 10.77
CA SER A 61 9.08 2.56 11.56
C SER A 61 8.22 1.30 11.45
N PHE A 62 6.90 1.45 11.35
CA PHE A 62 6.00 0.32 11.09
C PHE A 62 6.13 -0.23 9.67
N SER A 63 6.44 0.62 8.68
CA SER A 63 6.73 0.14 7.32
C SER A 63 7.90 -0.86 7.31
N SER A 64 8.94 -0.64 8.12
CA SER A 64 10.08 -1.58 8.19
C SER A 64 9.67 -2.97 8.70
N SER A 65 8.84 -3.04 9.76
CA SER A 65 8.32 -4.32 10.25
C SER A 65 7.34 -4.96 9.27
N ASP A 66 6.43 -4.19 8.68
CA ASP A 66 5.42 -4.71 7.74
C ASP A 66 6.08 -5.24 6.46
N SER A 67 7.06 -4.53 5.89
CA SER A 67 7.83 -5.02 4.74
C SER A 67 8.66 -6.25 5.10
N GLY A 68 9.26 -6.28 6.29
CA GLY A 68 9.99 -7.45 6.77
C GLY A 68 9.11 -8.67 6.94
N TRP A 69 7.86 -8.50 7.40
CA TRP A 69 6.86 -9.54 7.48
C TRP A 69 6.39 -10.00 6.09
N LEU A 70 6.12 -9.05 5.18
CA LEU A 70 5.74 -9.36 3.79
C LEU A 70 6.74 -10.30 3.13
N VAL A 71 8.05 -10.07 3.28
CA VAL A 71 9.10 -10.96 2.75
C VAL A 71 8.94 -12.41 3.24
N THR A 72 8.51 -12.63 4.48
CA THR A 72 8.30 -13.99 5.01
C THR A 72 7.19 -14.75 4.28
N LEU A 73 6.25 -14.05 3.64
CA LEU A 73 5.16 -14.67 2.88
C LEU A 73 5.66 -15.43 1.65
N CYS A 74 6.90 -15.23 1.21
CA CYS A 74 7.53 -16.04 0.15
C CYS A 74 7.67 -17.52 0.50
N ALA A 75 7.61 -17.88 1.78
CA ALA A 75 7.57 -19.28 2.20
C ALA A 75 6.19 -19.93 2.00
N LEU A 76 5.14 -19.14 1.78
CA LEU A 76 3.78 -19.63 1.56
C LEU A 76 3.55 -19.96 0.07
N THR A 77 2.49 -20.72 -0.20
CA THR A 77 1.96 -20.86 -1.57
C THR A 77 1.51 -19.48 -2.09
N LYS A 78 1.35 -19.35 -3.41
CA LYS A 78 0.83 -18.15 -4.04
C LYS A 78 -0.50 -17.72 -3.41
N GLU A 79 -1.42 -18.66 -3.26
CA GLU A 79 -2.74 -18.42 -2.69
C GLU A 79 -2.65 -17.94 -1.24
N GLY A 80 -1.77 -18.57 -0.44
CA GLY A 80 -1.52 -18.18 0.94
C GLY A 80 -0.93 -16.79 1.06
N ALA A 81 0.10 -16.47 0.26
CA ALA A 81 0.73 -15.14 0.24
C ALA A 81 -0.26 -14.05 -0.19
N CYS A 82 -1.02 -14.28 -1.26
CA CYS A 82 -2.05 -13.35 -1.74
C CYS A 82 -3.15 -13.14 -0.69
N ALA A 83 -3.61 -14.19 -0.01
CA ALA A 83 -4.62 -14.08 1.05
C ALA A 83 -4.11 -13.24 2.24
N GLN A 84 -2.85 -13.41 2.64
CA GLN A 84 -2.22 -12.61 3.69
C GLN A 84 -2.05 -11.14 3.27
N ALA A 85 -1.63 -10.88 2.03
CA ALA A 85 -1.53 -9.51 1.50
C ALA A 85 -2.90 -8.81 1.44
N LEU A 86 -3.95 -9.53 1.02
CA LEU A 86 -5.33 -9.02 1.02
C LEU A 86 -5.81 -8.70 2.44
N TRP A 87 -5.57 -9.60 3.40
CA TRP A 87 -5.89 -9.38 4.80
C TRP A 87 -5.18 -8.15 5.37
N LEU A 88 -3.86 -8.00 5.13
CA LEU A 88 -3.12 -6.82 5.56
C LEU A 88 -3.72 -5.56 4.93
N GLY A 89 -4.06 -5.63 3.64
CA GLY A 89 -4.75 -4.56 2.92
C GLY A 89 -6.05 -4.12 3.61
N THR A 90 -6.88 -5.05 4.08
CA THR A 90 -8.10 -4.75 4.85
C THR A 90 -7.78 -4.03 6.15
N VAL A 91 -6.80 -4.53 6.92
CA VAL A 91 -6.39 -3.94 8.21
C VAL A 91 -5.86 -2.51 8.03
N LEU A 92 -5.03 -2.29 7.01
CA LEU A 92 -4.42 -0.99 6.72
C LEU A 92 -5.44 0.01 6.16
N SER A 93 -6.34 -0.43 5.29
CA SER A 93 -7.36 0.43 4.68
C SER A 93 -8.32 1.00 5.73
N GLY A 94 -8.76 0.17 6.69
CA GLY A 94 -9.56 0.62 7.83
C GLY A 94 -8.84 1.61 8.77
N ARG A 95 -7.53 1.85 8.58
CA ARG A 95 -6.72 2.85 9.31
C ARG A 95 -6.31 4.03 8.42
N GLY A 96 -6.88 4.10 7.22
CA GLY A 96 -6.65 5.14 6.22
C GLY A 96 -5.39 4.95 5.39
N MET A 97 -4.97 3.71 5.13
CA MET A 97 -4.02 3.36 4.08
C MET A 97 -4.73 2.47 3.04
N PRO A 98 -5.42 3.06 2.04
CA PRO A 98 -6.14 2.28 1.04
C PRO A 98 -5.26 1.23 0.36
N ARG A 99 -5.84 0.10 -0.02
CA ARG A 99 -5.12 -1.07 -0.55
C ARG A 99 -4.27 -0.77 -1.77
N TRP A 100 -4.61 0.27 -2.53
CA TRP A 100 -3.79 0.77 -3.64
C TRP A 100 -2.36 1.15 -3.20
N MET A 101 -2.20 1.69 -1.98
CA MET A 101 -0.88 2.04 -1.46
C MET A 101 -0.04 0.78 -1.15
N LEU A 102 -0.69 -0.26 -0.63
CA LEU A 102 -0.07 -1.57 -0.39
C LEU A 102 0.24 -2.30 -1.70
N GLU A 103 -0.67 -2.23 -2.69
CA GLU A 103 -0.48 -2.72 -4.06
C GLU A 103 0.84 -2.18 -4.63
N HIS A 104 1.01 -0.86 -4.62
CA HIS A 104 2.23 -0.21 -5.08
C HIS A 104 3.47 -0.65 -4.28
N HIS A 105 3.36 -0.70 -2.95
CA HIS A 105 4.50 -1.10 -2.13
C HIS A 105 4.96 -2.54 -2.40
N ILE A 106 4.04 -3.49 -2.53
CA ILE A 106 4.35 -4.89 -2.82
C ILE A 106 4.99 -5.05 -4.20
N ASP A 107 4.52 -4.30 -5.20
CA ASP A 107 5.10 -4.30 -6.55
C ASP A 107 6.57 -3.81 -6.51
N LEU A 108 6.82 -2.72 -5.78
CA LEU A 108 8.17 -2.19 -5.56
C LEU A 108 9.05 -3.15 -4.76
N LEU A 109 8.48 -3.86 -3.78
CA LEU A 109 9.20 -4.86 -2.98
C LEU A 109 9.64 -6.03 -3.87
N ALA A 110 8.77 -6.51 -4.75
CA ALA A 110 9.08 -7.55 -5.73
C ALA A 110 10.27 -7.15 -6.61
N ASP A 111 10.24 -5.93 -7.18
CA ASP A 111 11.34 -5.40 -7.98
C ASP A 111 12.67 -5.40 -7.22
N GLU A 112 12.66 -4.92 -5.96
CA GLU A 112 13.88 -4.78 -5.16
C GLU A 112 14.45 -6.14 -4.74
N LEU A 113 13.60 -7.12 -4.45
CA LEU A 113 14.00 -8.48 -4.08
C LEU A 113 14.56 -9.25 -5.29
N THR A 114 13.87 -9.19 -6.43
CA THR A 114 14.32 -9.84 -7.68
C THR A 114 15.65 -9.24 -8.16
N ARG A 115 15.89 -7.94 -7.93
CA ARG A 115 17.15 -7.29 -8.30
C ARG A 115 18.35 -7.78 -7.48
N ILE A 116 18.20 -8.03 -6.18
CA ILE A 116 19.32 -8.49 -5.34
C ILE A 116 19.66 -9.96 -5.55
N ARG A 117 18.70 -10.74 -6.04
CA ARG A 117 18.80 -12.18 -6.22
C ARG A 117 18.11 -12.59 -7.52
N PRO A 118 18.74 -12.33 -8.68
CA PRO A 118 18.21 -12.80 -9.95
C PRO A 118 18.38 -14.31 -10.08
N GLY A 119 17.52 -14.95 -10.86
CA GLY A 119 17.64 -16.36 -11.23
C GLY A 119 16.48 -17.25 -10.76
N PRO A 120 16.35 -18.45 -11.35
CA PRO A 120 15.20 -19.34 -11.13
C PRO A 120 15.07 -19.82 -9.68
N GLU A 121 16.17 -19.95 -8.94
CA GLU A 121 16.20 -20.22 -7.49
C GLU A 121 15.42 -19.18 -6.65
N TRP A 122 15.26 -17.96 -7.14
CA TRP A 122 14.61 -16.85 -6.44
C TRP A 122 13.30 -16.40 -7.10
N ALA A 123 12.79 -17.19 -8.06
CA ALA A 123 11.54 -16.91 -8.76
C ALA A 123 10.32 -16.81 -7.82
N HIS A 124 10.43 -17.30 -6.58
CA HIS A 124 9.39 -17.13 -5.57
C HIS A 124 9.15 -15.66 -5.15
N TYR A 125 10.08 -14.74 -5.40
CA TYR A 125 9.84 -13.31 -5.22
C TYR A 125 8.85 -12.73 -6.23
N GLU A 126 8.73 -13.32 -7.41
CA GLU A 126 7.75 -12.89 -8.43
C GLU A 126 6.30 -13.08 -7.94
N ARG A 127 6.07 -13.94 -6.93
CA ARG A 127 4.76 -14.08 -6.28
C ARG A 127 4.26 -12.77 -5.67
N PHE A 128 5.13 -11.82 -5.35
CA PHE A 128 4.67 -10.51 -4.91
C PHE A 128 4.00 -9.71 -6.02
N HIS A 129 4.42 -9.85 -7.29
CA HIS A 129 3.66 -9.26 -8.40
C HIS A 129 2.27 -9.89 -8.52
N ASP A 130 2.13 -11.19 -8.23
CA ASP A 130 0.81 -11.83 -8.13
C ASP A 130 -0.03 -11.26 -6.98
N CYS A 131 0.57 -11.03 -5.81
CA CYS A 131 -0.11 -10.43 -4.65
C CYS A 131 -0.56 -8.98 -4.94
N ALA A 132 0.31 -8.18 -5.57
CA ALA A 132 -0.03 -6.84 -6.05
C ALA A 132 -1.16 -6.91 -7.09
N GLY A 133 -1.10 -7.86 -8.01
CA GLY A 133 -2.16 -8.14 -8.97
C GLY A 133 -3.50 -8.49 -8.31
N ALA A 134 -3.50 -9.26 -7.23
CA ALA A 134 -4.71 -9.57 -6.46
C ALA A 134 -5.32 -8.33 -5.81
N LEU A 135 -4.51 -7.45 -5.22
CA LEU A 135 -4.97 -6.16 -4.67
C LEU A 135 -5.53 -5.25 -5.78
N ARG A 136 -4.80 -5.15 -6.90
CA ARG A 136 -5.22 -4.41 -8.10
C ARG A 136 -6.57 -4.90 -8.62
N ALA A 137 -6.78 -6.22 -8.68
CA ALA A 137 -8.02 -6.81 -9.17
C ALA A 137 -9.24 -6.39 -8.32
N ARG A 138 -9.08 -6.26 -7.00
CA ARG A 138 -10.14 -5.76 -6.11
C ARG A 138 -10.51 -4.31 -6.42
N ARG A 139 -9.52 -3.45 -6.62
CA ARG A 139 -9.75 -2.06 -7.05
C ARG A 139 -10.41 -2.01 -8.43
N LEU A 140 -9.94 -2.83 -9.35
CA LEU A 140 -10.45 -2.85 -10.73
C LEU A 140 -11.85 -3.44 -10.89
N ALA A 141 -12.33 -4.19 -9.89
CA ALA A 141 -13.72 -4.62 -9.83
C ALA A 141 -14.68 -3.43 -9.63
N VAL A 142 -14.22 -2.36 -8.96
CA VAL A 142 -15.02 -1.16 -8.68
C VAL A 142 -14.84 -0.08 -9.74
N PHE A 143 -13.60 0.14 -10.21
CA PHE A 143 -13.26 1.15 -11.21
C PHE A 143 -12.45 0.54 -12.35
N ASP A 144 -12.64 0.94 -13.61
CA ASP A 144 -11.53 0.75 -14.56
C ASP A 144 -10.38 1.72 -14.25
N GLU A 145 -9.22 1.35 -14.78
CA GLU A 145 -7.98 2.11 -14.64
C GLU A 145 -8.10 3.54 -15.21
N ALA A 146 -8.89 3.74 -16.27
CA ALA A 146 -9.10 5.05 -16.87
C ALA A 146 -9.91 5.97 -15.93
N THR A 147 -11.00 5.47 -15.37
CA THR A 147 -11.83 6.16 -14.39
C THR A 147 -11.03 6.48 -13.13
N PHE A 148 -10.24 5.53 -12.63
CA PHE A 148 -9.40 5.73 -11.46
C PHE A 148 -8.38 6.86 -11.67
N ARG A 149 -7.69 6.86 -12.81
CA ARG A 149 -6.74 7.93 -13.17
C ARG A 149 -7.41 9.28 -13.38
N ALA A 150 -8.60 9.30 -13.98
CA ALA A 150 -9.37 10.53 -14.13
C ALA A 150 -9.72 11.14 -12.76
N LEU A 151 -10.16 10.34 -11.79
CA LEU A 151 -10.44 10.83 -10.43
C LEU A 151 -9.19 11.40 -9.74
N GLU A 152 -8.02 10.77 -9.92
CA GLU A 152 -6.74 11.29 -9.43
C GLU A 152 -6.42 12.66 -10.05
N GLN A 153 -6.51 12.77 -11.37
CA GLN A 153 -6.19 13.99 -12.13
C GLN A 153 -7.19 15.12 -11.86
N ASP A 154 -8.49 14.80 -11.78
CA ASP A 154 -9.55 15.77 -11.50
C ASP A 154 -9.36 16.40 -10.12
N PHE A 155 -8.93 15.62 -9.11
CA PHE A 155 -8.59 16.17 -7.79
C PHE A 155 -7.41 17.16 -7.89
N ASP A 156 -6.31 16.75 -8.53
CA ASP A 156 -5.12 17.58 -8.67
C ASP A 156 -5.42 18.90 -9.42
N ALA A 157 -6.36 18.88 -10.38
CA ALA A 157 -6.82 20.07 -11.09
C ALA A 157 -7.63 21.03 -10.19
N ARG A 158 -8.43 20.52 -9.25
CA ARG A 158 -9.21 21.35 -8.29
C ARG A 158 -8.31 22.05 -7.28
N VAL A 159 -7.30 21.36 -6.77
CA VAL A 159 -6.42 21.87 -5.68
C VAL A 159 -5.16 22.57 -6.20
N ALA A 160 -5.16 22.99 -7.47
CA ALA A 160 -3.97 23.41 -8.20
C ALA A 160 -3.33 24.74 -7.74
N SER A 161 -3.67 25.29 -6.57
CA SER A 161 -2.99 26.46 -5.98
C SER A 161 -2.33 26.09 -4.63
N GLY A 162 -1.08 26.52 -4.43
CA GLY A 162 -0.40 26.47 -3.13
C GLY A 162 0.39 25.19 -2.77
N ASP A 163 0.84 25.14 -1.51
CA ASP A 163 1.74 24.12 -0.96
C ASP A 163 1.15 22.70 -0.93
N LEU A 164 -0.18 22.58 -1.02
CA LEU A 164 -0.89 21.32 -0.98
C LEU A 164 -0.74 20.47 -2.25
N ARG A 165 -0.25 21.06 -3.36
CA ARG A 165 0.23 20.31 -4.55
C ARG A 165 1.25 19.22 -4.22
N ARG A 166 1.92 19.31 -3.06
CA ARG A 166 2.91 18.32 -2.62
C ARG A 166 2.27 17.01 -2.15
N LEU A 167 0.97 16.98 -1.83
CA LEU A 167 0.24 15.74 -1.55
C LEU A 167 -0.26 15.09 -2.85
N ARG A 168 0.67 14.83 -3.77
CA ARG A 168 0.37 14.12 -5.02
C ARG A 168 -0.36 12.81 -4.75
N ARG A 169 -1.18 12.39 -5.71
CA ARG A 169 -1.99 11.15 -5.68
C ARG A 169 -3.14 11.16 -4.67
N MET A 170 -3.46 12.29 -4.03
CA MET A 170 -4.54 12.32 -3.04
C MET A 170 -5.89 11.94 -3.66
N GLY A 171 -6.20 12.38 -4.89
CA GLY A 171 -7.40 11.95 -5.58
C GLY A 171 -7.47 10.43 -5.80
N GLY A 172 -6.34 9.80 -6.14
CA GLY A 172 -6.22 8.34 -6.25
C GLY A 172 -6.38 7.64 -4.89
N ILE A 173 -5.85 8.21 -3.80
CA ILE A 173 -6.06 7.69 -2.43
C ILE A 173 -7.54 7.73 -2.05
N LEU A 174 -8.25 8.83 -2.36
CA LEU A 174 -9.69 8.96 -2.11
C LEU A 174 -10.49 7.94 -2.93
N ALA A 175 -10.21 7.83 -4.22
CA ALA A 175 -10.85 6.85 -5.09
C ALA A 175 -10.57 5.40 -4.62
N ALA A 176 -9.34 5.11 -4.18
CA ALA A 176 -8.99 3.80 -3.63
C ALA A 176 -9.72 3.51 -2.32
N ALA A 177 -9.90 4.51 -1.46
CA ALA A 177 -10.69 4.35 -0.24
C ALA A 177 -12.16 4.03 -0.56
N VAL A 178 -12.73 4.64 -1.60
CA VAL A 178 -14.08 4.29 -2.09
C VAL A 178 -14.11 2.87 -2.66
N ALA A 179 -13.08 2.45 -3.41
CA ALA A 179 -12.99 1.07 -3.89
C ALA A 179 -12.96 0.06 -2.74
N ASP A 180 -12.23 0.37 -1.67
CA ASP A 180 -12.12 -0.45 -0.48
C ASP A 180 -13.43 -0.51 0.31
N GLU A 181 -14.14 0.62 0.47
CA GLU A 181 -15.47 0.68 1.07
C GLU A 181 -16.48 -0.17 0.29
N ARG A 182 -16.46 -0.09 -1.05
CA ARG A 182 -17.32 -0.89 -1.94
C ARG A 182 -17.00 -2.39 -1.88
N ASP A 183 -15.75 -2.77 -1.60
CA ASP A 183 -15.33 -4.15 -1.37
C ASP A 183 -15.46 -4.58 0.11
N GLY A 184 -16.25 -3.85 0.90
CA GLY A 184 -16.67 -4.25 2.25
C GLY A 184 -15.83 -3.72 3.41
N ILE A 185 -14.90 -2.78 3.17
CA ILE A 185 -14.06 -2.19 4.23
C ILE A 185 -14.71 -0.89 4.72
N GLU A 186 -15.69 -1.01 5.62
CA GLU A 186 -16.55 0.10 6.08
C GLU A 186 -15.79 1.35 6.54
N LEU A 187 -14.65 1.18 7.20
CA LEU A 187 -13.86 2.29 7.74
C LEU A 187 -12.88 2.92 6.74
N ALA A 188 -12.82 2.45 5.49
CA ALA A 188 -11.84 2.93 4.50
C ALA A 188 -12.03 4.43 4.18
N VAL A 189 -13.22 4.82 3.73
CA VAL A 189 -13.52 6.23 3.41
C VAL A 189 -13.50 7.11 4.67
N PRO A 190 -14.20 6.78 5.77
CA PRO A 190 -14.19 7.63 6.98
C PRO A 190 -12.77 7.88 7.52
N SER A 191 -11.89 6.87 7.49
CA SER A 191 -10.53 7.01 7.98
C SER A 191 -9.68 7.96 7.14
N VAL A 192 -9.84 7.95 5.81
CA VAL A 192 -9.11 8.87 4.93
C VAL A 192 -9.70 10.27 4.99
N VAL A 193 -11.03 10.38 4.87
CA VAL A 193 -11.74 11.66 4.81
C VAL A 193 -11.57 12.44 6.10
N SER A 194 -11.78 11.83 7.27
CA SER A 194 -11.64 12.53 8.57
C SER A 194 -10.28 13.22 8.74
N TRP A 195 -9.21 12.61 8.25
CA TRP A 195 -7.89 13.23 8.23
C TRP A 195 -7.76 14.30 7.14
N ALA A 196 -8.23 14.00 5.92
CA ALA A 196 -8.08 14.87 4.76
C ALA A 196 -8.99 16.11 4.81
N THR A 197 -9.97 16.15 5.72
CA THR A 197 -10.90 17.26 5.93
C THR A 197 -10.74 17.95 7.28
N ASP A 198 -9.62 17.74 7.97
CA ASP A 198 -9.31 18.42 9.23
C ASP A 198 -9.02 19.91 8.95
N PRO A 199 -9.85 20.86 9.45
CA PRO A 199 -9.70 22.29 9.18
C PRO A 199 -8.44 22.90 9.83
N GLU A 200 -7.83 22.23 10.81
CA GLU A 200 -6.54 22.65 11.35
C GLU A 200 -5.37 22.34 10.39
N ARG A 201 -5.60 21.46 9.38
CA ARG A 201 -4.59 20.99 8.44
C ARG A 201 -4.77 21.49 7.02
N PHE A 202 -6.03 21.72 6.63
CA PHE A 202 -6.41 21.98 5.24
C PHE A 202 -7.41 23.13 5.16
N GLY A 203 -7.30 23.94 4.11
CA GLY A 203 -8.25 25.03 3.83
C GLY A 203 -9.51 24.55 3.12
N ASP A 204 -10.53 25.42 3.09
CA ASP A 204 -11.88 25.09 2.61
C ASP A 204 -11.91 24.52 1.18
N ASP A 205 -11.13 25.09 0.25
CA ASP A 205 -11.07 24.60 -1.14
C ASP A 205 -10.58 23.16 -1.24
N TRP A 206 -9.61 22.77 -0.41
CA TRP A 206 -9.12 21.40 -0.34
C TRP A 206 -10.18 20.47 0.23
N ILE A 207 -10.83 20.88 1.31
CA ILE A 207 -11.87 20.10 1.98
C ILE A 207 -13.05 19.85 1.02
N ALA A 208 -13.47 20.89 0.29
CA ALA A 208 -14.47 20.78 -0.76
C ALA A 208 -14.05 19.78 -1.85
N ALA A 209 -12.81 19.87 -2.35
CA ALA A 209 -12.29 18.95 -3.36
C ALA A 209 -12.24 17.49 -2.87
N VAL A 210 -11.95 17.25 -1.58
CA VAL A 210 -12.01 15.91 -0.97
C VAL A 210 -13.43 15.36 -1.03
N HIS A 211 -14.42 16.14 -0.57
CA HIS A 211 -15.82 15.71 -0.58
C HIS A 211 -16.36 15.47 -1.99
N GLU A 212 -16.07 16.38 -2.93
CA GLU A 212 -16.45 16.23 -4.33
C GLU A 212 -15.85 14.97 -4.95
N THR A 213 -14.57 14.70 -4.71
CA THR A 213 -13.89 13.53 -5.29
C THR A 213 -14.43 12.22 -4.74
N VAL A 214 -14.75 12.16 -3.45
CA VAL A 214 -15.40 10.98 -2.85
C VAL A 214 -16.81 10.78 -3.42
N ALA A 215 -17.58 11.86 -3.57
CA ALA A 215 -18.91 11.80 -4.16
C ALA A 215 -18.84 11.32 -5.62
N GLU A 216 -17.96 11.90 -6.43
CA GLU A 216 -17.76 11.51 -7.82
C GLU A 216 -17.28 10.06 -7.95
N ALA A 217 -16.33 9.64 -7.12
CA ALA A 217 -15.86 8.26 -7.08
C ALA A 217 -17.00 7.29 -6.74
N ARG A 218 -17.91 7.65 -5.84
CA ARG A 218 -19.09 6.81 -5.52
C ARG A 218 -20.08 6.71 -6.68
N ILE A 219 -20.22 7.76 -7.49
CA ILE A 219 -21.07 7.80 -8.69
C ILE A 219 -20.46 6.97 -9.84
N ARG A 220 -19.15 7.08 -10.03
CA ARG A 220 -18.41 6.38 -11.10
C ARG A 220 -18.05 4.93 -10.77
N ALA A 221 -18.32 4.47 -9.54
CA ALA A 221 -18.15 3.08 -9.13
C ALA A 221 -19.18 2.19 -9.85
N ARG A 222 -18.76 1.00 -10.28
CA ARG A 222 -19.60 -0.01 -10.93
C ARG A 222 -20.56 -0.70 -9.97
#